data_AF-A0A4R3NSG0-F1
#
_entry.id   AF-A0A4R3NSG0-F1
#
_cell.length_a   1.000
_cell.length_b   1.000
_cell.length_c   1.000
_cell.angle_alpha   90.00
_cell.angle_beta   90.00
_cell.angle_gamma   90.00
#
_symmetry.space_group_name_H-M   'P 1'
#
loop_
_entity.id
_entity.type
_entity.pdbx_description
1 polymer ?
#
loop_
_entity_poly.entity_id
_entity_poly.type
_entity_poly.pdbx_seq_one_letter_code
_entity_poly.pdbx_strand_id
1 'polypeptide(L)' 'MHNLMLPPVEGNNSNLHKTALCAQRYTRELKLEMQPLLNKLFTTYPKEAGRFIGLLNEIDLMTSATLAGIEHAIKTD' A
#
# COMPACT_ATOMS: atom_id res chain seq x y z
N MET A 1 -13.75 -32.64 15.45
CA MET A 1 -13.84 -31.28 15.99
C MET A 1 -12.45 -30.68 15.96
N HIS A 2 -12.15 -29.86 14.95
CA HIS A 2 -10.87 -29.16 14.88
C HIS A 2 -10.95 -27.94 15.79
N ASN A 3 -10.21 -27.98 16.90
CA ASN A 3 -9.99 -26.82 17.75
C ASN A 3 -9.24 -25.77 16.91
N LEU A 4 -9.97 -24.76 16.46
CA LEU A 4 -9.41 -23.50 15.98
C LEU A 4 -8.84 -22.77 17.20
N MET A 5 -7.64 -23.18 17.60
CA MET A 5 -6.82 -22.43 18.53
C MET A 5 -6.54 -21.09 17.86
N LEU A 6 -7.26 -20.05 18.29
CA LEU A 6 -7.00 -18.67 17.90
C LEU A 6 -5.52 -18.40 18.16
N PRO A 7 -4.76 -17.89 17.18
CA PRO A 7 -3.38 -17.52 17.43
C PRO A 7 -3.35 -16.52 18.60
N PRO A 8 -2.33 -16.59 19.46
CA PRO A 8 -2.19 -15.67 20.57
C PRO A 8 -2.26 -14.26 20.00
N VAL A 9 -2.95 -13.36 20.72
CA VAL A 9 -3.11 -11.96 20.35
C VAL A 9 -1.72 -11.31 20.36
N GLU A 10 -0.96 -11.49 19.28
CA GLU A 10 0.15 -10.62 18.92
C GLU A 10 -0.48 -9.24 18.85
N GLY A 11 -0.04 -8.34 19.75
CA GLY A 11 -0.74 -7.11 20.09
C GLY A 11 -1.26 -6.37 18.87
N ASN A 12 -2.42 -5.73 19.00
CA ASN A 12 -3.14 -5.05 17.89
C ASN A 12 -2.23 -4.26 16.94
N ASN A 13 -1.15 -3.66 17.45
CA ASN A 13 -0.12 -2.96 16.70
C ASN A 13 0.65 -3.82 15.66
N SER A 14 0.89 -5.12 15.93
CA SER A 14 1.51 -6.08 15.00
C SER A 14 0.65 -6.31 13.75
N ASN A 15 -0.66 -6.46 13.93
CA ASN A 15 -1.59 -6.64 12.82
C ASN A 15 -1.75 -5.35 12.00
N LEU A 16 -1.83 -4.19 12.66
CA LEU A 16 -1.88 -2.89 11.99
C LEU A 16 -0.62 -2.64 11.14
N HIS A 17 0.56 -2.91 11.69
CA HIS A 17 1.82 -2.79 10.97
C HIS A 17 1.89 -3.72 9.75
N LYS A 18 1.55 -5.02 9.92
CA LYS A 18 1.52 -5.98 8.81
C LYS A 18 0.57 -5.53 7.69
N THR A 19 -0.62 -5.03 8.03
CA THR A 19 -1.59 -4.52 7.06
C THR A 19 -1.07 -3.29 6.31
N ALA A 20 -0.51 -2.31 7.01
CA ALA A 20 0.02 -1.10 6.40
C ALA A 20 1.22 -1.39 5.48
N LEU A 21 2.12 -2.29 5.92
CA LEU A 21 3.24 -2.76 5.11
C LEU A 21 2.76 -3.46 3.83
N CYS A 22 1.74 -4.32 3.95
CA CYS A 22 1.14 -5.01 2.82
C CYS A 22 0.52 -4.01 1.83
N ALA A 23 -0.23 -3.02 2.31
CA ALA A 23 -0.85 -1.99 1.47
C ALA A 23 0.19 -1.16 0.69
N GLN A 24 1.27 -0.75 1.35
CA GLN A 24 2.37 -0.04 0.68
C GLN A 24 3.02 -0.92 -0.38
N ARG A 25 3.35 -2.17 -0.04
CA ARG A 25 4.00 -3.10 -0.98
C ARG A 25 3.13 -3.33 -2.21
N TYR A 26 1.85 -3.63 -2.01
CA TYR A 26 0.92 -3.88 -3.10
C TYR A 26 0.72 -2.64 -3.99
N THR A 27 0.69 -1.45 -3.42
CA THR A 27 0.61 -0.21 -4.20
C THR A 27 1.82 -0.03 -5.14
N ARG A 28 3.03 -0.36 -4.66
CA ARG A 28 4.24 -0.29 -5.47
C ARG A 28 4.27 -1.35 -6.57
N GLU A 29 3.83 -2.57 -6.25
CA GLU A 29 3.67 -3.65 -7.23
C GLU A 29 2.67 -3.23 -8.32
N LEU A 30 1.51 -2.70 -7.94
CA LEU A 30 0.50 -2.20 -8.88
C LEU A 30 1.05 -1.09 -9.78
N LYS A 31 1.81 -0.14 -9.22
CA LYS A 31 2.41 0.94 -10.01
C LYS A 31 3.37 0.40 -11.08
N LEU A 32 4.17 -0.62 -10.76
CA LEU A 32 5.05 -1.29 -11.73
C LEU A 32 4.25 -2.03 -12.80
N GLU A 33 3.21 -2.76 -12.40
CA GLU A 33 2.34 -3.50 -13.31
C GLU A 33 1.57 -2.59 -14.27
N MET A 34 1.16 -1.40 -13.81
CA MET A 34 0.45 -0.41 -14.63
C MET A 34 1.36 0.36 -15.60
N GLN A 35 2.67 0.42 -15.36
CA GLN A 35 3.60 1.25 -16.14
C GLN A 35 3.52 1.01 -17.67
N PRO A 36 3.46 -0.23 -18.19
CA PRO A 36 3.36 -0.47 -19.63
C PRO A 36 2.06 0.06 -20.23
N LEU A 37 0.95 -0.03 -19.50
CA LEU A 37 -0.36 0.49 -19.93
C LEU A 37 -0.35 2.02 -19.92
N LEU A 38 0.23 2.64 -18.90
CA LEU A 38 0.37 4.10 -18.80
C LEU A 38 1.25 4.66 -19.92
N ASN A 39 2.36 3.99 -20.24
CA ASN A 39 3.23 4.38 -21.34
C ASN A 39 2.50 4.32 -22.68
N LYS A 40 1.70 3.29 -22.92
CA LYS A 40 0.84 3.20 -24.12
C LYS A 40 -0.19 4.33 -24.14
N LEU A 41 -0.86 4.57 -23.02
CA LEU A 41 -1.88 5.61 -22.89
C LEU A 41 -1.28 7.00 -23.15
N PHE A 42 -0.04 7.25 -22.72
CA PHE A 42 0.63 8.54 -22.90
C PHE A 42 0.77 8.96 -24.38
N THR A 43 0.80 8.00 -25.30
CA THR A 43 0.91 8.27 -26.75
C THR A 43 -0.37 8.86 -27.34
N THR A 44 -1.54 8.50 -26.79
CA THR A 44 -2.85 8.86 -27.36
C THR A 44 -3.64 9.81 -26.45
N TYR A 45 -3.46 9.68 -25.14
CA TYR A 45 -4.19 10.36 -24.08
C TYR A 45 -3.23 10.82 -22.95
N PRO A 46 -2.30 11.76 -23.23
CA PRO A 46 -1.25 12.14 -22.29
C PRO A 46 -1.78 12.78 -21.00
N LYS A 47 -2.91 13.50 -21.05
CA LYS A 47 -3.52 14.12 -19.87
C LYS A 47 -4.08 13.07 -18.91
N GLU A 48 -4.77 12.07 -19.44
CA GLU A 48 -5.33 10.95 -18.69
C GLU A 48 -4.23 10.07 -18.10
N ALA A 49 -3.19 9.78 -18.88
CA ALA A 49 -2.01 9.07 -18.40
C ALA A 49 -1.33 9.81 -17.25
N GLY A 50 -1.11 11.13 -17.39
CA GLY A 50 -0.59 11.97 -16.31
C GLY A 50 -1.47 11.94 -15.06
N ARG A 51 -2.80 12.00 -15.21
CA ARG A 51 -3.74 11.92 -14.09
C ARG A 51 -3.64 10.58 -13.36
N PHE A 52 -3.59 9.46 -14.07
CA PHE A 52 -3.44 8.14 -13.46
C PHE A 52 -2.09 7.94 -12.77
N ILE A 53 -1.00 8.45 -13.35
CA ILE A 53 0.31 8.47 -12.69
C ILE A 53 0.23 9.26 -11.38
N GLY A 54 -0.42 10.42 -11.39
CA GLY A 54 -0.66 11.24 -10.20
C GLY A 54 -1.39 10.47 -9.09
N LEU A 55 -2.52 9.83 -9.43
CA LEU A 55 -3.29 9.02 -8.49
C LEU A 55 -2.49 7.86 -7.89
N LEU A 56 -1.71 7.14 -8.70
CA LEU A 56 -0.86 6.05 -8.20
C LEU A 56 0.23 6.56 -7.24
N ASN A 57 0.81 7.73 -7.53
CA ASN A 57 1.79 8.35 -6.65
C ASN A 57 1.15 8.81 -5.33
N GLU A 58 -0.08 9.32 -5.38
CA GLU A 58 -0.81 9.74 -4.18
C GLU A 58 -1.14 8.54 -3.28
N ILE A 59 -1.54 7.41 -3.85
CA ILE A 59 -1.80 6.18 -3.07
C ILE A 59 -0.49 5.64 -2.44
N ASP A 60 0.63 5.65 -3.18
CA ASP A 60 1.95 5.23 -2.64
C ASP A 60 2.39 6.15 -1.50
N LEU A 61 2.15 7.45 -1.63
CA LEU A 61 2.39 8.43 -0.56
C LEU A 61 1.52 8.16 0.66
N MET A 62 0.21 7.98 0.48
CA MET A 62 -0.73 7.74 1.59
C MET A 62 -0.42 6.45 2.34
N THR A 63 -0.14 5.36 1.62
CA THR A 63 0.23 4.07 2.24
C THR A 63 1.59 4.14 2.95
N SER A 64 2.56 4.87 2.40
CA SER A 64 3.85 5.12 3.06
C SER A 64 3.72 5.96 4.32
N ALA A 65 2.93 7.04 4.28
CA ALA A 65 2.66 7.87 5.45
C ALA A 65 1.90 7.10 6.54
N THR A 66 0.97 6.24 6.15
CA THR A 66 0.23 5.36 7.07
C THR A 66 1.16 4.38 7.79
N LEU A 67 2.04 3.70 7.04
CA LEU A 67 3.04 2.81 7.63
C LEU A 67 3.96 3.56 8.58
N ALA A 68 4.49 4.71 8.17
CA ALA A 68 5.36 5.53 9.01
C ALA A 68 4.66 5.99 10.30
N GLY A 69 3.38 6.35 10.22
CA GLY A 69 2.57 6.71 11.39
C GLY A 69 2.41 5.55 12.38
N ILE A 70 2.17 4.33 11.89
CA ILE A 70 2.06 3.12 12.72
C ILE A 70 3.42 2.75 13.33
N GLU A 71 4.50 2.80 12.55
CA GLU A 71 5.86 2.57 13.05
C GLU A 71 6.26 3.57 14.14
N HIS A 72 5.84 4.83 14.00
CA HIS A 72 6.05 5.84 15.03
C HIS A 72 5.27 5.51 16.30
N ALA A 73 3.97 5.19 16.18
CA ALA A 73 3.13 4.82 17.32
C ALA A 73 3.70 3.62 18.10
N ILE A 74 4.16 2.59 17.39
CA ILE A 74 4.80 1.40 17.99
C ILE A 74 6.07 1.74 18.78
N LYS A 75 6.85 2.73 18.33
CA LYS A 75 8.10 3.14 19.00
C LYS A 75 7.85 4.00 20.25
N THR A 76 6.69 4.64 20.33
CA THR A 76 6.31 5.55 21.42
C THR A 76 5.42 4.90 22.49
N ASP A 77 4.89 3.70 22.22
CA ASP A 77 4.21 2.83 23.19
C ASP A 77 5.22 2.05 24.06
#